data_AF-A0A8X6KPV3-F1
#
_entry.id   AF-A0A8X6KPV3-F1
#
_cell.length_a   1.000
_cell.length_b   1.000
_cell.length_c   1.000
_cell.angle_alpha   90.00
_cell.angle_beta   90.00
_cell.angle_gamma   90.00
#
_symmetry.space_group_name_H-M   'P 1'
#
loop_
_entity.id
_entity.type
_entity.pdbx_description
1 polymer ?
#
loop_
_entity_poly.entity_id
_entity_poly.type
_entity_poly.pdbx_seq_one_letter_code
_entity_poly.pdbx_strand_id
1 'polypeptide(L)'
;MISCCWQKTRNNFRVCSIAHSLQKIQLKVNPAKCASFHLAGSIPVGSRPSSFTIGDCDIKILEDGNFVKYLGKPVGFQMANDCSSINNAVSNAMKISGSKLSPWKKLDALKSFFFPSLNFTMRTAQFPKGDWLKVQQTATKEIKDILSLPTKASVSYIHGDRAQGGCGVPEATRDSDFYLTDTAFKLLTSSDEEVVVKALGQLVKTGRHRLQSEPSNSDLASFLSGPMEGKFRETTNAVQNK
;
A
#
# COMPACT_ATOMS: atom_id res chain seq x y z
N MET A 1 -15.02 1.93 11.90
CA MET A 1 -14.79 3.39 11.90
C MET A 1 -13.54 3.69 12.69
N ILE A 2 -12.43 4.02 12.02
CA ILE A 2 -11.29 4.66 12.68
C ILE A 2 -11.58 6.15 12.65
N SER A 3 -11.78 6.76 13.82
CA SER A 3 -11.74 8.22 13.96
C SER A 3 -10.26 8.62 13.99
N CYS A 4 -9.74 9.08 12.86
CA CYS A 4 -8.48 9.82 12.84
C CYS A 4 -8.77 11.24 13.34
N CYS A 5 -8.70 11.46 14.65
CA CYS A 5 -8.89 12.79 15.23
C CYS A 5 -7.56 13.56 15.21
N TRP A 6 -7.25 14.21 14.09
CA TRP A 6 -6.21 15.24 14.03
C TRP A 6 -6.83 16.57 14.46
N GLN A 7 -6.84 16.87 15.76
CA GLN A 7 -7.08 18.23 16.24
C GLN A 7 -6.50 18.46 17.63
N LYS A 8 -5.60 19.44 17.71
CA LYS A 8 -4.97 19.96 18.91
C LYS A 8 -6.00 20.71 19.75
N THR A 9 -6.70 20.05 20.67
CA THR A 9 -7.37 20.67 21.83
C THR A 9 -7.85 19.61 22.83
N ARG A 10 -7.34 19.65 24.08
CA ARG A 10 -7.80 18.95 25.30
C ARG A 10 -8.24 17.48 25.12
N ASN A 11 -7.26 16.59 25.22
CA ASN A 11 -7.25 15.23 24.66
C ASN A 11 -8.17 14.13 25.25
N ASN A 12 -8.96 14.34 26.32
CA ASN A 12 -9.76 13.23 26.89
C ASN A 12 -11.26 13.25 26.57
N PHE A 13 -11.81 14.35 26.03
CA PHE A 13 -13.27 14.50 25.95
C PHE A 13 -13.94 13.84 24.73
N ARG A 14 -13.20 13.54 23.65
CA ARG A 14 -13.81 13.13 22.36
C ARG A 14 -13.89 11.62 22.11
N VAL A 15 -13.02 10.81 22.69
CA VAL A 15 -13.05 9.35 22.46
C VAL A 15 -14.23 8.71 23.20
N CYS A 16 -14.46 9.11 24.45
CA CYS A 16 -15.59 8.63 25.26
C CYS A 16 -16.96 9.07 24.71
N SER A 17 -17.05 10.25 24.08
CA SER A 17 -18.32 10.74 23.51
C SER A 17 -18.78 9.92 22.30
N ILE A 18 -17.84 9.46 21.46
CA ILE A 18 -18.12 8.56 20.34
C ILE A 18 -18.56 7.19 20.87
N ALA A 19 -17.85 6.64 21.86
CA ALA A 19 -18.21 5.37 22.47
C ALA A 19 -19.63 5.41 23.08
N HIS A 20 -19.98 6.50 23.76
CA HIS A 20 -21.32 6.72 24.30
C HIS A 20 -22.39 6.86 23.21
N SER A 21 -22.08 7.54 22.11
CA SER A 21 -23.00 7.67 20.97
C SER A 21 -23.25 6.33 20.27
N LEU A 22 -22.21 5.48 20.15
CA LEU A 22 -22.34 4.12 19.64
C LEU A 22 -23.18 3.23 20.56
N GLN A 23 -23.09 3.43 21.87
CA GLN A 23 -23.91 2.71 22.84
C GLN A 23 -25.41 3.01 22.67
N LYS A 24 -25.77 4.25 22.29
CA LYS A 24 -27.18 4.62 22.00
C LYS A 24 -27.77 3.82 20.84
N ILE A 25 -26.94 3.37 19.90
CA ILE A 25 -27.33 2.48 18.79
C ILE A 25 -26.98 1.01 19.07
N GLN A 26 -26.80 0.64 20.36
CA GLN A 26 -26.51 -0.73 20.82
C GLN A 26 -25.20 -1.33 20.28
N LEU A 27 -24.26 -0.49 19.82
CA LEU A 27 -22.92 -0.94 19.43
C LEU A 27 -21.92 -0.77 20.59
N LYS A 28 -21.17 -1.83 20.89
CA LYS A 28 -20.10 -1.81 21.87
C LYS A 28 -18.74 -1.71 21.19
N VAL A 29 -17.94 -0.73 21.60
CA VAL A 29 -16.55 -0.60 21.16
C VAL A 29 -15.71 -1.68 21.86
N ASN A 30 -14.78 -2.31 21.12
CA ASN A 30 -13.82 -3.25 21.70
C ASN A 30 -12.46 -2.54 21.88
N PRO A 31 -12.08 -2.15 23.12
CA PRO A 31 -10.85 -1.42 23.39
C PRO A 31 -9.59 -2.17 22.92
N ALA A 32 -9.60 -3.51 22.95
CA ALA A 32 -8.46 -4.32 22.52
C ALA A 32 -8.17 -4.23 21.01
N LYS A 33 -9.15 -3.83 20.19
CA LYS A 33 -8.97 -3.54 18.76
C LYS A 33 -8.73 -2.06 18.48
N CYS A 34 -8.82 -1.21 19.49
CA CYS A 34 -8.53 0.21 19.37
C CYS A 34 -7.04 0.46 19.58
N ALA A 35 -6.53 1.49 18.90
CA ALA A 35 -5.19 1.98 19.11
C ALA A 35 -5.20 3.51 19.10
N SER A 36 -4.37 4.11 19.94
CA SER A 36 -4.16 5.55 20.01
C SER A 36 -2.75 5.87 19.55
N PHE A 37 -2.61 7.00 18.88
CA PHE A 37 -1.33 7.43 18.34
C PHE A 37 -1.23 8.95 18.43
N HIS A 38 -0.28 9.42 19.22
CA HIS A 38 -0.08 10.83 19.49
C HIS A 38 1.30 11.25 18.99
N LEU A 39 1.32 12.08 17.96
CA LEU A 39 2.53 12.65 17.37
C LEU A 39 2.75 14.09 17.82
N ALA A 40 3.98 14.40 18.24
CA ALA A 40 4.39 15.78 18.38
C ALA A 40 4.77 16.38 17.02
N GLY A 41 4.14 17.49 16.67
CA GLY A 41 4.44 18.26 15.45
C GLY A 41 5.63 19.22 15.57
N SER A 42 6.34 19.20 16.69
CA SER A 42 7.53 20.03 16.96
C SER A 42 8.76 19.16 17.16
N ILE A 43 9.93 19.67 16.79
CA ILE A 43 11.21 18.97 16.95
C ILE A 43 11.48 18.75 18.46
N PRO A 44 11.87 17.54 18.89
CA PRO A 44 11.96 16.31 18.10
C PRO A 44 10.58 15.71 17.80
N VAL A 45 10.34 15.45 16.51
CA VAL A 45 9.12 14.80 15.99
C VAL A 45 9.16 13.33 16.40
N GLY A 46 8.09 12.84 17.03
CA GLY A 46 7.96 11.44 17.43
C GLY A 46 6.70 11.17 18.23
N SER A 47 6.48 9.91 18.57
CA SER A 47 5.38 9.47 19.41
C SER A 47 5.46 10.05 20.82
N ARG A 48 4.31 10.15 21.50
CA ARG A 48 4.21 10.56 22.90
C ARG A 48 3.43 9.49 23.68
N PRO A 49 3.84 9.16 24.91
CA PRO A 49 3.19 8.14 25.74
C PRO A 49 1.92 8.69 26.41
N SER A 50 1.03 9.30 25.63
CA SER A 50 -0.28 9.73 26.15
C SER A 50 -1.22 8.54 26.16
N SER A 51 -1.73 8.20 27.34
CA SER A 51 -2.77 7.19 27.50
C SER A 51 -4.13 7.76 27.16
N PHE A 52 -4.96 6.90 26.57
CA PHE A 52 -6.36 7.17 26.28
C PHE A 52 -7.18 5.97 26.74
N THR A 53 -8.35 6.24 27.30
CA THR A 53 -9.28 5.21 27.78
C THR A 53 -10.60 5.27 27.03
N ILE A 54 -11.28 4.11 26.94
CA ILE A 54 -12.68 4.01 26.55
C ILE A 54 -13.42 3.40 27.74
N GLY A 55 -14.20 4.22 28.45
CA GLY A 55 -14.70 3.84 29.77
C GLY A 55 -13.53 3.63 30.72
N ASP A 56 -13.49 2.46 31.38
CA ASP A 56 -12.43 2.08 32.32
C ASP A 56 -11.33 1.22 31.68
N CYS A 57 -11.35 1.05 30.35
CA CYS A 57 -10.37 0.24 29.64
C CYS A 57 -9.33 1.12 28.92
N ASP A 58 -8.05 0.80 29.14
CA ASP A 58 -6.93 1.40 28.41
C ASP A 58 -6.90 0.96 26.95
N ILE A 59 -6.56 1.90 26.06
CA ILE A 59 -6.35 1.65 24.64
C ILE A 59 -4.86 1.44 24.38
N LYS A 60 -4.52 0.51 23.47
CA LYS A 60 -3.13 0.32 23.00
C LYS A 60 -2.54 1.65 22.52
N ILE A 61 -1.37 2.03 23.04
CA ILE A 61 -0.61 3.20 22.58
C ILE A 61 0.35 2.74 21.48
N LEU A 62 0.40 3.45 20.36
CA LEU A 62 1.38 3.21 19.29
C LEU A 62 2.61 4.10 19.50
N GLU A 63 3.74 3.45 19.69
CA GLU A 63 5.06 4.06 19.76
C GLU A 63 5.70 4.12 18.37
N ASP A 64 6.85 4.78 18.28
CA ASP A 64 7.63 4.84 17.04
C ASP A 64 8.09 3.45 16.62
N GLY A 65 7.97 3.12 15.34
CA GLY A 65 8.22 1.79 14.80
C GLY A 65 7.07 0.79 14.97
N ASN A 66 6.15 1.03 15.91
CA ASN A 66 4.98 0.19 16.11
C ASN A 66 3.85 0.55 15.13
N PHE A 67 3.02 -0.45 14.81
CA PHE A 67 1.89 -0.26 13.91
C PHE A 67 0.67 -1.13 14.21
N VAL A 68 -0.45 -0.74 13.61
CA VAL A 68 -1.67 -1.53 13.51
C VAL A 68 -2.10 -1.63 12.05
N LYS A 69 -2.72 -2.75 11.68
CA LYS A 69 -3.23 -2.93 10.32
C LYS A 69 -4.64 -2.33 10.24
N TYR A 70 -4.84 -1.39 9.31
CA TYR A 70 -6.14 -0.88 8.92
C TYR A 70 -6.39 -1.17 7.45
N LEU A 71 -7.44 -1.93 7.14
CA LEU A 71 -7.75 -2.37 5.78
C LEU A 71 -6.53 -3.02 5.09
N GLY A 72 -5.76 -3.82 5.84
CA GLY A 72 -4.54 -4.45 5.34
C GLY A 72 -3.32 -3.53 5.22
N LYS A 73 -3.47 -2.21 5.34
CA LYS A 73 -2.35 -1.27 5.39
C LYS A 73 -1.80 -1.14 6.80
N PRO A 74 -0.48 -1.19 6.99
CA PRO A 74 0.10 -0.92 8.29
C PRO A 74 0.07 0.61 8.52
N VAL A 75 -0.41 1.05 9.69
CA VAL A 75 -0.58 2.46 10.11
C VAL A 75 0.19 2.70 11.41
N GLY A 76 1.04 3.74 11.42
CA GLY A 76 1.97 4.08 12.53
C GLY A 76 3.03 5.10 12.11
N PHE A 77 4.05 5.34 12.95
CA PHE A 77 5.18 6.22 12.66
C PHE A 77 6.46 5.43 12.39
N GLN A 78 7.31 5.92 11.46
CA GLN A 78 8.68 5.40 11.27
C GLN A 78 8.75 3.86 11.22
N MET A 79 7.77 3.26 10.55
CA MET A 79 7.60 1.82 10.55
C MET A 79 8.61 1.16 9.61
N ALA A 80 9.15 0.02 10.04
CA ALA A 80 9.85 -0.85 9.12
C ALA A 80 8.85 -1.48 8.12
N ASN A 81 9.31 -1.71 6.88
CA ASN A 81 8.51 -2.40 5.87
C ASN A 81 8.22 -3.84 6.32
N ASP A 82 6.97 -4.14 6.62
CA ASP A 82 6.51 -5.50 6.94
C ASP A 82 6.44 -6.33 5.65
N CYS A 83 7.56 -6.96 5.27
CA CYS A 83 7.63 -7.84 4.10
C CYS A 83 6.77 -9.10 4.21
N SER A 84 6.12 -9.36 5.36
CA SER A 84 5.29 -10.56 5.54
C SER A 84 4.19 -10.71 4.50
N SER A 85 3.58 -9.61 4.05
CA SER A 85 2.51 -9.66 3.03
C SER A 85 3.02 -10.11 1.65
N ILE A 86 4.22 -9.71 1.23
CA ILE A 86 4.82 -10.18 -0.03
C ILE A 86 5.16 -11.66 0.07
N ASN A 87 5.77 -12.08 1.18
CA ASN A 87 6.09 -13.48 1.41
C ASN A 87 4.82 -14.36 1.45
N ASN A 88 3.73 -13.82 2.00
CA ASN A 88 2.43 -14.49 1.96
C ASN A 88 1.88 -14.59 0.53
N ALA A 89 2.04 -13.55 -0.31
CA ALA A 89 1.68 -13.62 -1.71
C ALA A 89 2.46 -14.73 -2.44
N VAL A 90 3.79 -14.76 -2.26
CA VAL A 90 4.64 -15.84 -2.81
C VAL A 90 4.18 -17.21 -2.30
N SER A 91 3.96 -17.36 -1.00
CA SER A 91 3.45 -18.61 -0.40
C SER A 91 2.12 -19.05 -1.01
N ASN A 92 1.20 -18.12 -1.26
CA ASN A 92 -0.09 -18.41 -1.88
C ASN A 92 0.07 -18.88 -3.34
N ALA A 93 0.96 -18.25 -4.12
CA ALA A 93 1.29 -18.72 -5.46
C ALA A 93 1.86 -20.16 -5.44
N MET A 94 2.80 -20.44 -4.52
CA MET A 94 3.36 -21.79 -4.34
C MET A 94 2.30 -22.82 -3.95
N LYS A 95 1.34 -22.46 -3.10
CA LYS A 95 0.22 -23.34 -2.72
C LYS A 95 -0.67 -23.70 -3.92
N ILE A 96 -0.94 -22.74 -4.80
CA ILE A 96 -1.72 -22.99 -6.02
C ILE A 96 -0.94 -23.92 -6.95
N SER A 97 0.36 -23.67 -7.13
CA SER A 97 1.24 -24.51 -7.95
C SER A 97 1.36 -25.94 -7.42
N GLY A 98 1.52 -26.10 -6.10
CA GLY A 98 1.62 -27.41 -5.43
C GLY A 98 0.28 -28.14 -5.25
N SER A 99 -0.85 -27.54 -5.65
CA SER A 99 -2.16 -28.17 -5.51
C SER A 99 -2.35 -29.37 -6.45
N LYS A 100 -3.32 -30.24 -6.13
CA LYS A 100 -3.71 -31.39 -6.98
C LYS A 100 -4.61 -31.00 -8.17
N LEU A 101 -4.65 -29.72 -8.53
CA LEU A 101 -5.41 -29.25 -9.69
C LEU A 101 -4.73 -29.67 -10.99
N SER A 102 -5.51 -29.79 -12.06
CA SER A 102 -4.94 -29.94 -13.40
C SER A 102 -4.21 -28.67 -13.84
N PRO A 103 -3.20 -28.75 -14.73
CA PRO A 103 -2.38 -27.59 -15.11
C PRO A 103 -3.17 -26.36 -15.56
N TRP A 104 -4.20 -26.55 -16.39
CA TRP A 104 -5.05 -25.45 -16.84
C TRP A 104 -5.87 -24.81 -15.70
N LYS A 105 -6.30 -25.59 -14.70
CA LYS A 105 -7.01 -25.07 -13.52
C LYS A 105 -6.07 -24.28 -12.60
N LYS A 106 -4.80 -24.69 -12.49
CA LYS A 106 -3.79 -23.91 -11.75
C LYS A 106 -3.55 -22.56 -12.41
N LEU A 107 -3.38 -22.56 -13.73
CA LEU A 107 -3.20 -21.33 -14.49
C LEU A 107 -4.42 -20.40 -14.37
N ASP A 108 -5.63 -20.95 -14.47
CA ASP A 108 -6.86 -20.18 -14.28
C ASP A 108 -6.97 -19.62 -12.85
N ALA A 109 -6.64 -20.42 -11.83
CA ALA A 109 -6.65 -19.96 -10.44
C ALA A 109 -5.65 -18.82 -10.18
N LEU A 110 -4.47 -18.88 -10.81
CA LEU A 110 -3.49 -17.79 -10.73
C LEU A 110 -4.08 -16.50 -11.33
N LYS A 111 -4.69 -16.59 -12.51
CA LYS A 111 -5.24 -15.42 -13.20
C LYS A 111 -6.47 -14.83 -12.52
N SER A 112 -7.36 -15.68 -12.00
CA SER A 112 -8.67 -15.27 -11.47
C SER A 112 -8.65 -14.93 -9.99
N PHE A 113 -7.71 -15.48 -9.21
CA PHE A 113 -7.64 -15.25 -7.76
C PHE A 113 -6.33 -14.61 -7.33
N PHE A 114 -5.18 -15.15 -7.75
CA PHE A 114 -3.88 -14.69 -7.26
C PHE A 114 -3.57 -13.26 -7.71
N PHE A 115 -3.50 -12.98 -9.01
CA PHE A 115 -3.18 -11.63 -9.49
C PHE A 115 -4.20 -10.57 -9.02
N PRO A 116 -5.52 -10.81 -9.08
CA PRO A 116 -6.50 -9.87 -8.54
C PRO A 116 -6.34 -9.57 -7.05
N SER A 117 -5.86 -10.54 -6.25
CA SER A 117 -5.61 -10.32 -4.82
C SER A 117 -4.50 -9.29 -4.56
N LEU A 118 -3.60 -9.06 -5.52
CA LEU A 118 -2.50 -8.10 -5.42
C LEU A 118 -2.93 -6.66 -5.75
N ASN A 119 -4.08 -6.47 -6.40
CA ASN A 119 -4.54 -5.17 -6.89
C ASN A 119 -4.61 -4.12 -5.79
N PHE A 120 -5.10 -4.50 -4.60
CA PHE A 120 -5.20 -3.57 -3.49
C PHE A 120 -3.82 -3.07 -3.07
N THR A 121 -2.86 -3.98 -2.89
CA THR A 121 -1.49 -3.66 -2.49
C THR A 121 -0.73 -2.85 -3.55
N MET A 122 -1.01 -3.10 -4.84
CA MET A 122 -0.44 -2.35 -5.97
C MET A 122 -1.00 -0.93 -6.04
N ARG A 123 -2.34 -0.76 -6.04
CA ARG A 123 -3.00 0.57 -6.05
C ARG A 123 -2.58 1.46 -4.89
N THR A 124 -2.21 0.83 -3.80
CA THR A 124 -1.87 1.54 -2.57
C THR A 124 -0.38 1.81 -2.39
N ALA A 125 0.44 1.47 -3.40
CA ALA A 125 1.89 1.66 -3.40
C ALA A 125 2.58 1.07 -2.15
N GLN A 126 2.07 -0.04 -1.60
CA GLN A 126 2.60 -0.57 -0.34
C GLN A 126 4.02 -1.12 -0.46
N PHE A 127 4.41 -1.55 -1.65
CA PHE A 127 5.71 -2.16 -1.91
C PHE A 127 6.37 -1.52 -3.13
N PRO A 128 7.72 -1.41 -3.13
CA PRO A 128 8.47 -0.92 -4.27
C PRO A 128 8.39 -1.88 -5.45
N LYS A 129 8.64 -1.34 -6.66
CA LYS A 129 8.62 -2.12 -7.91
C LYS A 129 9.53 -3.35 -7.89
N GLY A 130 10.66 -3.27 -7.20
CA GLY A 130 11.59 -4.39 -7.03
C GLY A 130 10.99 -5.60 -6.32
N ASP A 131 10.02 -5.40 -5.42
CA ASP A 131 9.35 -6.52 -4.75
C ASP A 131 8.28 -7.17 -5.64
N TRP A 132 7.57 -6.39 -6.45
CA TRP A 132 6.66 -6.92 -7.48
C TRP A 132 7.41 -7.76 -8.51
N LEU A 133 8.65 -7.37 -8.84
CA LEU A 133 9.52 -8.15 -9.72
C LEU A 133 9.85 -9.53 -9.13
N LYS A 134 10.12 -9.63 -7.83
CA LYS A 134 10.38 -10.93 -7.17
C LYS A 134 9.15 -11.83 -7.19
N VAL A 135 7.97 -11.26 -6.90
CA VAL A 135 6.69 -11.99 -6.96
C VAL A 135 6.45 -12.51 -8.38
N GLN A 136 6.66 -11.66 -9.38
CA GLN A 136 6.52 -12.01 -10.79
C GLN A 136 7.47 -13.12 -11.21
N GLN A 137 8.77 -12.98 -10.95
CA GLN A 137 9.77 -13.99 -11.29
C GLN A 137 9.42 -15.35 -10.68
N THR A 138 8.96 -15.36 -9.44
CA THR A 138 8.53 -16.59 -8.76
C THR A 138 7.29 -17.19 -9.43
N ALA A 139 6.25 -16.38 -9.66
CA ALA A 139 5.03 -16.83 -10.33
C ALA A 139 5.31 -17.34 -11.76
N THR A 140 6.16 -16.65 -12.53
CA THR A 140 6.56 -17.05 -13.89
C THR A 140 7.29 -18.38 -13.88
N LYS A 141 8.16 -18.63 -12.89
CA LYS A 141 8.83 -19.93 -12.73
C LYS A 141 7.80 -21.05 -12.50
N GLU A 142 6.89 -20.85 -11.55
CA GLU A 142 5.83 -21.84 -11.27
C GLU A 142 4.92 -22.08 -12.49
N ILE A 143 4.60 -21.04 -13.26
CA ILE A 143 3.81 -21.17 -14.49
C ILE A 143 4.55 -21.98 -15.55
N LYS A 144 5.87 -21.78 -15.70
CA LYS A 144 6.69 -22.60 -16.60
C LYS A 144 6.65 -24.06 -16.18
N ASP A 145 6.75 -24.34 -14.89
CA ASP A 145 6.69 -25.70 -14.35
C ASP A 145 5.31 -26.34 -14.55
N ILE A 146 4.22 -25.58 -14.33
CA ILE A 146 2.84 -26.04 -14.58
C ILE A 146 2.63 -26.44 -16.05
N LEU A 147 3.21 -25.67 -16.97
CA LEU A 147 3.08 -25.88 -18.41
C LEU A 147 4.17 -26.80 -18.99
N SER A 148 5.05 -27.36 -18.16
CA SER A 148 6.20 -28.16 -18.57
C SER A 148 7.08 -27.46 -19.63
N LEU A 149 7.24 -26.13 -19.51
CA LEU A 149 8.03 -25.31 -20.41
C LEU A 149 9.51 -25.37 -20.05
N PRO A 150 10.43 -25.32 -21.04
CA PRO A 150 11.85 -25.23 -20.77
C PRO A 150 12.19 -23.91 -20.05
N THR A 151 13.27 -23.90 -19.27
CA THR A 151 13.71 -22.70 -18.53
C THR A 151 13.92 -21.49 -19.46
N LYS A 152 14.43 -21.75 -20.68
CA LYS A 152 14.67 -20.74 -21.74
C LYS A 152 13.40 -20.30 -22.49
N ALA A 153 12.23 -20.83 -22.16
CA ALA A 153 10.99 -20.40 -22.79
C ALA A 153 10.78 -18.89 -22.65
N SER A 154 10.31 -18.27 -23.73
CA SER A 154 10.07 -16.83 -23.79
C SER A 154 9.01 -16.41 -22.78
N VAL A 155 9.32 -15.37 -22.02
CA VAL A 155 8.38 -14.74 -21.07
C VAL A 155 7.21 -14.09 -21.81
N SER A 156 7.41 -13.69 -23.07
CA SER A 156 6.35 -13.16 -23.95
C SER A 156 5.24 -14.17 -24.23
N TYR A 157 5.52 -15.47 -24.21
CA TYR A 157 4.47 -16.49 -24.34
C TYR A 157 3.51 -16.48 -23.13
N ILE A 158 4.05 -16.25 -21.93
CA ILE A 158 3.29 -16.29 -20.67
C ILE A 158 2.39 -15.06 -20.55
N HIS A 159 2.95 -13.87 -20.82
CA HIS A 159 2.21 -12.61 -20.70
C HIS A 159 1.51 -12.17 -21.98
N GLY A 160 1.82 -12.80 -23.11
CA GLY A 160 1.22 -12.50 -24.42
C GLY A 160 -0.27 -12.78 -24.46
N ASP A 161 -0.97 -12.09 -25.36
CA ASP A 161 -2.42 -12.20 -25.50
C ASP A 161 -2.85 -13.62 -25.91
N ARG A 162 -3.97 -14.08 -25.34
CA ARG A 162 -4.60 -15.37 -25.68
C ARG A 162 -4.99 -15.43 -27.16
N ALA A 163 -5.41 -14.32 -27.75
CA ALA A 163 -5.76 -14.26 -29.17
C ALA A 163 -4.55 -14.51 -30.09
N GLN A 164 -3.33 -14.22 -29.61
CA GLN A 164 -2.08 -14.41 -30.33
C GLN A 164 -1.36 -15.71 -29.93
N GLY A 165 -2.05 -16.61 -29.24
CA GLY A 165 -1.50 -17.90 -28.79
C GLY A 165 -0.69 -17.84 -27.48
N GLY A 166 -0.74 -16.73 -26.75
CA GLY A 166 -0.14 -16.60 -25.41
C GLY A 166 -1.04 -17.09 -24.27
N CYS A 167 -0.52 -17.12 -23.04
CA CYS A 167 -1.29 -17.52 -21.85
C CYS A 167 -2.14 -16.38 -21.26
N GLY A 168 -1.82 -15.12 -21.59
CA GLY A 168 -2.46 -13.90 -21.11
C GLY A 168 -2.35 -13.71 -19.61
N VAL A 169 -1.26 -14.18 -18.98
CA VAL A 169 -1.04 -14.01 -17.55
C VAL A 169 -0.65 -12.55 -17.28
N PRO A 170 -1.28 -11.86 -16.31
CA PRO A 170 -0.93 -10.49 -15.99
C PRO A 170 0.53 -10.33 -15.56
N GLU A 171 1.07 -9.14 -15.74
CA GLU A 171 2.44 -8.79 -15.39
C GLU A 171 2.41 -7.90 -14.15
N ALA A 172 2.73 -8.45 -12.98
CA ALA A 172 2.62 -7.73 -11.70
C ALA A 172 3.41 -6.41 -11.67
N THR A 173 4.59 -6.35 -12.28
CA THR A 173 5.40 -5.11 -12.36
C THR A 173 4.79 -4.04 -13.25
N ARG A 174 4.06 -4.44 -14.28
CA ARG A 174 3.40 -3.52 -15.21
C ARG A 174 2.05 -3.07 -14.65
N ASP A 175 1.30 -4.02 -14.09
CA ASP A 175 0.02 -3.75 -13.44
C ASP A 175 0.19 -2.82 -12.24
N SER A 176 1.29 -2.91 -11.49
CA SER A 176 1.58 -1.96 -10.42
C SER A 176 1.67 -0.53 -10.94
N ASP A 177 2.36 -0.30 -12.06
CA ASP A 177 2.48 1.04 -12.65
C ASP A 177 1.13 1.54 -13.14
N PHE A 178 0.36 0.67 -13.83
CA PHE A 178 -0.99 1.02 -14.28
C PHE A 178 -1.90 1.41 -13.12
N TYR A 179 -1.89 0.66 -12.03
CA TYR A 179 -2.72 0.94 -10.87
C TYR A 179 -2.33 2.20 -10.13
N LEU A 180 -1.04 2.54 -10.08
CA LEU A 180 -0.57 3.81 -9.50
C LEU A 180 -1.02 5.00 -10.34
N THR A 181 -0.84 4.93 -11.66
CA THR A 181 -1.27 5.97 -12.59
C THR A 181 -2.79 6.15 -12.57
N ASP A 182 -3.54 5.05 -12.61
CA ASP A 182 -5.02 5.06 -12.50
C ASP A 182 -5.49 5.69 -11.19
N THR A 183 -4.83 5.38 -10.07
CA THR A 183 -5.16 5.96 -8.77
C THR A 183 -4.85 7.45 -8.72
N ALA A 184 -3.68 7.87 -9.22
CA ALA A 184 -3.30 9.27 -9.28
C ALA A 184 -4.28 10.07 -10.16
N PHE A 185 -4.61 9.53 -11.35
CA PHE A 185 -5.59 10.12 -12.25
C PHE A 185 -6.94 10.31 -11.55
N LYS A 186 -7.49 9.26 -10.93
CA LYS A 186 -8.79 9.32 -10.22
C LYS A 186 -8.82 10.33 -9.07
N LEU A 187 -7.70 10.53 -8.38
CA LEU A 187 -7.60 11.51 -7.31
C LEU A 187 -7.56 12.94 -7.86
N LEU A 188 -6.83 13.16 -8.96
CA LEU A 188 -6.67 14.47 -9.58
C LEU A 188 -7.88 14.90 -10.41
N THR A 189 -8.63 13.95 -10.95
CA THR A 189 -9.85 14.18 -11.75
C THR A 189 -11.12 13.78 -11.01
N SER A 190 -11.08 13.75 -9.68
CA SER A 190 -12.25 13.40 -8.87
C SER A 190 -13.36 14.44 -9.07
N SER A 191 -14.61 14.00 -8.96
CA SER A 191 -15.77 14.91 -8.94
C SER A 191 -15.86 15.72 -7.64
N ASP A 192 -15.21 15.24 -6.57
CA ASP A 192 -15.17 15.89 -5.27
C ASP A 192 -14.01 16.90 -5.24
N GLU A 193 -14.35 18.19 -5.15
CA GLU A 193 -13.38 19.29 -5.13
C GLU A 193 -12.43 19.20 -3.93
N GLU A 194 -12.88 18.73 -2.77
CA GLU A 194 -11.99 18.60 -1.60
C GLU A 194 -10.90 17.56 -1.84
N VAL A 195 -11.24 16.46 -2.52
CA VAL A 195 -10.28 15.41 -2.88
C VAL A 195 -9.25 15.96 -3.85
N VAL A 196 -9.69 16.68 -4.88
CA VAL A 196 -8.80 17.29 -5.88
C VAL A 196 -7.84 18.29 -5.22
N VAL A 197 -8.34 19.19 -4.38
CA VAL A 197 -7.52 20.19 -3.68
C VAL A 197 -6.49 19.51 -2.77
N LYS A 198 -6.88 18.47 -2.01
CA LYS A 198 -5.95 17.72 -1.16
C LYS A 198 -4.91 16.96 -1.98
N ALA A 199 -5.31 16.32 -3.08
CA ALA A 199 -4.43 15.57 -3.96
C ALA A 199 -3.39 16.48 -4.64
N LEU A 200 -3.83 17.60 -5.22
CA LEU A 200 -2.93 18.61 -5.81
C LEU A 200 -2.00 19.21 -4.75
N GLY A 201 -2.53 19.54 -3.57
CA GLY A 201 -1.73 20.02 -2.46
C GLY A 201 -0.63 19.04 -2.03
N GLN A 202 -0.91 17.73 -2.02
CA GLN A 202 0.11 16.71 -1.76
C GLN A 202 1.11 16.56 -2.90
N LEU A 203 0.66 16.62 -4.15
CA LEU A 203 1.51 16.56 -5.32
C LEU A 203 2.53 17.70 -5.33
N VAL A 204 2.08 18.94 -5.13
CA VAL A 204 2.94 20.14 -5.06
C VAL A 204 3.94 20.02 -3.91
N LYS A 205 3.50 19.58 -2.72
CA LYS A 205 4.41 19.38 -1.57
C LYS A 205 5.50 18.34 -1.87
N THR A 206 5.13 17.24 -2.49
CA THR A 206 6.07 16.16 -2.85
C THR A 206 7.02 16.62 -3.95
N GLY A 207 6.51 17.31 -4.97
CA GLY A 207 7.31 17.92 -6.04
C GLY A 207 8.32 18.92 -5.49
N ARG A 208 7.88 19.83 -4.61
CA ARG A 208 8.76 20.79 -3.92
C ARG A 208 9.84 20.09 -3.10
N HIS A 209 9.47 19.05 -2.35
CA HIS A 209 10.44 18.28 -1.57
C HIS A 209 11.48 17.59 -2.46
N ARG A 210 11.10 17.08 -3.64
CA ARG A 210 12.05 16.41 -4.54
C ARG A 210 12.92 17.39 -5.32
N LEU A 211 12.33 18.45 -5.86
CA LEU A 211 13.04 19.46 -6.66
C LEU A 211 13.81 20.48 -5.82
N GLN A 212 13.52 20.56 -4.51
CA GLN A 212 14.04 21.60 -3.60
C GLN A 212 13.72 23.03 -4.06
N SER A 213 12.67 23.20 -4.89
CA SER A 213 12.21 24.47 -5.45
C SER A 213 10.70 24.46 -5.64
N GLU A 214 10.08 25.62 -5.90
CA GLU A 214 8.66 25.67 -6.30
C GLU A 214 8.48 24.98 -7.67
N PRO A 215 7.64 23.92 -7.77
CA PRO A 215 7.46 23.18 -9.00
C PRO A 215 6.49 23.90 -9.95
N SER A 216 6.85 24.01 -11.23
CA SER A 216 5.92 24.44 -12.28
C SER A 216 4.96 23.30 -12.67
N ASN A 217 3.86 23.62 -13.36
CA ASN A 217 2.95 22.59 -13.89
C ASN A 217 3.65 21.61 -14.85
N SER A 218 4.65 22.07 -15.59
CA SER A 218 5.46 21.21 -16.48
C SER A 218 6.33 20.25 -15.65
N ASP A 219 6.90 20.72 -14.54
CA ASP A 219 7.70 19.88 -13.64
C ASP A 219 6.83 18.83 -12.94
N LEU A 220 5.60 19.18 -12.55
CA LEU A 220 4.65 18.23 -11.96
C LEU A 220 4.20 17.17 -12.97
N ALA A 221 3.92 17.57 -14.22
CA ALA A 221 3.59 16.63 -15.28
C ALA A 221 4.76 15.68 -15.58
N SER A 222 5.99 16.21 -15.62
CA SER A 222 7.20 15.40 -15.77
C SER A 222 7.34 14.43 -14.60
N PHE A 223 7.18 14.89 -13.36
CA PHE A 223 7.23 14.06 -12.16
C PHE A 223 6.24 12.88 -12.20
N LEU A 224 4.98 13.14 -12.58
CA LEU A 224 3.94 12.11 -12.71
C LEU A 224 4.20 11.13 -13.86
N SER A 225 4.97 11.54 -14.88
CA SER A 225 5.36 10.68 -16.01
C SER A 225 6.46 9.67 -15.64
N GLY A 226 7.03 9.77 -14.44
CA GLY A 226 7.96 8.79 -13.88
C GLY A 226 9.39 8.71 -14.46
N PRO A 227 9.98 9.74 -15.11
CA PRO A 227 11.39 9.67 -15.44
C PRO A 227 12.21 9.61 -14.13
N MET A 228 12.93 8.51 -13.93
CA MET A 228 13.84 8.32 -12.78
C MET A 228 15.22 8.96 -13.00
N GLU A 229 15.38 9.75 -14.05
CA GLU A 229 16.63 10.40 -14.44
C GLU A 229 16.68 11.87 -13.99
N GLY A 230 17.88 12.36 -13.71
CA GLY A 230 18.13 13.77 -13.37
C GLY A 230 17.54 14.21 -12.03
N LYS A 231 16.78 15.30 -12.03
CA LYS A 231 16.34 16.07 -10.84
C LYS A 231 15.31 15.35 -9.96
N PHE A 232 14.73 14.24 -10.41
CA PHE A 232 13.67 13.49 -9.71
C PHE A 232 14.13 12.19 -9.06
N ARG A 233 15.43 11.88 -9.17
CA ARG A 233 16.05 10.68 -8.60
C ARG A 233 15.87 10.67 -7.08
N GLU A 234 15.56 9.51 -6.52
CA GLU A 234 15.45 9.34 -5.07
C GLU A 234 16.78 9.73 -4.43
N THR A 235 16.79 10.80 -3.64
CA THR A 235 17.81 10.95 -2.62
C THR A 235 17.53 9.83 -1.62
N THR A 236 18.31 8.75 -1.74
CA THR A 236 18.34 7.74 -0.69
C THR A 236 18.71 8.49 0.59
N ASN A 237 17.73 8.67 1.48
CA ASN A 237 18.03 8.98 2.87
C ASN A 237 18.79 7.76 3.38
N ALA A 238 20.10 7.77 3.21
CA ALA A 238 20.98 7.00 4.05
C ALA A 238 20.55 7.32 5.48
N VAL A 239 20.14 6.28 6.19
CA VAL A 239 19.92 6.28 7.63
C VAL A 239 21.08 7.06 8.24
N GLN A 240 20.84 8.32 8.63
CA GLN A 240 21.78 9.06 9.43
C GLN A 240 21.73 8.42 10.82
N ASN A 241 22.53 7.38 11.00
CA ASN A 241 22.96 6.93 12.30
C ASN A 241 23.78 8.07 12.92
N LYS A 242 23.15 8.80 13.84
CA LYS A 242 23.82 9.42 14.98
C LYS A 242 23.00 9.15 16.22
#